data_AF-A0AAW5PI84-F1
#
_entry.id   AF-A0AAW5PI84-F1
#
_cell.length_a   1.000
_cell.length_b   1.000
_cell.length_c   1.000
_cell.angle_alpha   90.00
_cell.angle_beta   90.00
_cell.angle_gamma   90.00
#
_symmetry.space_group_name_H-M   'P 1'
#
loop_
_entity.id
_entity.type
_entity.pdbx_description
1 polymer ?
#
loop_
_entity_poly.entity_id
_entity_poly.type
_entity_poly.pdbx_seq_one_letter_code
_entity_poly.pdbx_strand_id
1 'polypeptide(L)'
;MTLHWLKSDTPARLGLAVSRKVDPRAVGRNRVKRVLRDATRHVRPWMSAGDYVVVARSAARTASNSDIRQAFERLLRRLGALPMPGADGTMPPPLGVAPLSQSEPALRAGPVEPAR
;
A
#
# COMPACT_ATOMS: atom_id res chain seq x y z
N MET A 1 -5.00 -20.92 2.80
CA MET A 1 -5.10 -19.55 3.37
C MET A 1 -6.35 -18.91 2.79
N THR A 2 -7.04 -18.05 3.54
CA THR A 2 -8.18 -17.26 3.00
C THR A 2 -7.90 -15.76 3.16
N LEU A 3 -8.44 -14.94 2.27
CA LEU A 3 -8.32 -13.49 2.27
C LEU A 3 -9.72 -12.91 2.13
N HIS A 4 -10.07 -11.99 3.01
CA HIS A 4 -11.30 -11.21 2.95
C HIS A 4 -10.91 -9.77 2.60
N TRP A 5 -11.62 -9.18 1.66
CA TRP A 5 -11.43 -7.78 1.27
C TRP A 5 -12.75 -7.04 1.39
N LEU A 6 -12.73 -5.95 2.14
CA LEU A 6 -13.80 -4.96 2.20
C LEU A 6 -13.29 -3.68 1.56
N LYS A 7 -13.95 -3.26 0.47
CA LYS A 7 -13.67 -1.98 -0.16
C LYS A 7 -14.09 -0.85 0.79
N SER A 8 -13.20 0.11 1.01
CA SER A 8 -13.42 1.27 1.87
C SER A 8 -12.61 2.43 1.31
N ASP A 9 -13.00 3.67 1.63
CA ASP A 9 -12.30 4.89 1.22
C ASP A 9 -11.04 5.15 2.07
N THR A 10 -10.69 4.22 2.96
CA THR A 10 -9.48 4.31 3.78
C THR A 10 -8.27 3.70 3.08
N PRO A 11 -7.04 4.20 3.37
CA PRO A 11 -5.82 3.60 2.85
C PRO A 11 -5.75 2.11 3.16
N ALA A 12 -5.15 1.32 2.28
CA ALA A 12 -5.07 -0.15 2.43
C ALA A 12 -4.57 -0.56 3.82
N ARG A 13 -5.45 -1.21 4.59
CA ARG A 13 -5.20 -1.74 5.95
C ARG A 13 -5.14 -3.26 5.91
N LEU A 14 -4.12 -3.84 6.54
CA LEU A 14 -3.94 -5.30 6.61
C LEU A 14 -4.15 -5.82 8.04
N GLY A 15 -5.22 -6.57 8.24
CA GLY A 15 -5.44 -7.45 9.37
C GLY A 15 -4.87 -8.84 9.12
N LEU A 16 -4.06 -9.34 10.07
CA LEU A 16 -3.50 -10.69 10.02
C LEU A 16 -4.07 -11.55 11.15
N ALA A 17 -4.85 -12.57 10.80
CA ALA A 17 -5.37 -13.57 11.71
C ALA A 17 -4.57 -14.87 11.59
N VAL A 18 -3.69 -15.12 12.57
CA VAL A 18 -2.91 -16.36 12.66
C VAL A 18 -3.29 -17.10 13.94
N SER A 19 -4.07 -18.16 13.80
CA SER A 19 -4.56 -18.95 14.94
C SER A 19 -3.48 -19.86 15.52
N ARG A 20 -3.67 -20.32 16.78
CA ARG A 20 -2.82 -21.35 17.41
C ARG A 20 -2.81 -22.68 16.64
N LYS A 21 -3.87 -22.95 15.85
CA LYS A 21 -3.94 -24.13 14.97
C LYS A 21 -2.93 -24.08 13.82
N VAL A 22 -2.39 -22.90 13.48
CA VAL A 22 -1.36 -22.76 12.45
C VAL A 22 -0.04 -23.32 12.94
N ASP A 23 0.45 -22.83 14.07
CA ASP A 23 1.61 -23.39 14.74
C ASP A 23 1.42 -23.23 16.26
N PRO A 24 1.57 -24.31 17.05
CA PRO A 24 1.54 -24.22 18.50
C PRO A 24 2.63 -23.28 19.06
N ARG A 25 3.78 -23.17 18.38
CA ARG A 25 4.88 -22.28 18.77
C ARG A 25 4.64 -20.86 18.26
N ALA A 26 4.83 -19.88 19.15
CA ALA A 26 4.71 -18.46 18.80
C ALA A 26 5.66 -18.03 17.68
N VAL A 27 6.86 -18.63 17.64
CA VAL A 27 7.89 -18.32 16.62
C VAL A 27 7.38 -18.64 15.21
N GLY A 28 6.75 -19.80 15.00
CA GLY A 28 6.18 -20.18 13.71
C GLY A 28 5.06 -19.23 13.27
N ARG A 29 4.15 -18.87 14.19
CA ARG A 29 3.10 -17.86 13.91
C ARG A 29 3.68 -16.48 13.59
N ASN A 30 4.73 -16.08 14.31
CA ASN A 30 5.41 -14.81 14.08
C ASN A 30 6.18 -14.79 12.76
N ARG A 31 6.76 -15.93 12.33
CA ARG A 31 7.34 -16.09 10.99
C ARG A 31 6.29 -15.81 9.93
N VAL A 32 5.13 -16.46 9.99
CA VAL A 32 4.03 -16.24 9.03
C VAL A 32 3.58 -14.78 9.01
N LYS A 33 3.39 -14.15 10.19
CA LYS A 33 3.07 -12.72 10.27
C LYS A 33 4.17 -11.81 9.70
N ARG A 34 5.45 -12.18 9.82
CA ARG A 34 6.57 -11.41 9.25
C ARG A 34 6.54 -11.49 7.73
N VAL A 35 6.42 -12.69 7.16
CA VAL A 35 6.36 -12.90 5.70
C VAL A 35 5.17 -12.16 5.08
N LEU A 36 3.99 -12.24 5.69
CA LEU A 36 2.80 -11.56 5.16
C LEU A 36 2.88 -10.04 5.26
N ARG A 37 3.46 -9.50 6.34
CA ARG A 37 3.72 -8.06 6.47
C ARG A 37 4.72 -7.58 5.44
N ASP A 38 5.79 -8.34 5.24
CA ASP A 38 6.82 -8.01 4.26
C ASP A 38 6.26 -8.04 2.84
N ALA A 39 5.55 -9.11 2.47
CA ALA A 39 4.85 -9.19 1.18
C ALA A 39 3.89 -8.01 0.96
N THR A 40 3.14 -7.64 2.00
CA THR A 40 2.23 -6.51 1.94
C THR A 40 2.98 -5.19 1.73
N ARG A 41 4.12 -4.97 2.40
CA ARG A 41 4.94 -3.77 2.19
C ARG A 41 5.33 -3.59 0.73
N HIS A 42 5.65 -4.69 0.05
CA HIS A 42 5.97 -4.67 -1.38
C HIS A 42 4.75 -4.34 -2.22
N VAL A 43 3.59 -4.99 -1.99
CA VAL A 43 2.41 -4.79 -2.85
C VAL A 43 1.55 -3.57 -2.51
N ARG A 44 1.78 -2.93 -1.35
CA ARG A 44 0.97 -1.81 -0.84
C ARG A 44 0.83 -0.62 -1.80
N PRO A 45 1.85 -0.20 -2.57
CA PRO A 45 1.72 0.91 -3.52
C PRO A 45 0.69 0.64 -4.62
N TRP A 46 0.47 -0.62 -4.96
CA TRP A 46 -0.48 -1.04 -5.98
C TRP A 46 -1.81 -1.53 -5.40
N MET A 47 -1.97 -1.55 -4.08
CA MET A 47 -3.17 -2.14 -3.47
C MET A 47 -4.31 -1.13 -3.46
N SER A 48 -5.50 -1.56 -3.87
CA SER A 48 -6.71 -0.74 -3.79
C SER A 48 -7.06 -0.38 -2.34
N ALA A 49 -7.68 0.78 -2.14
CA ALA A 49 -8.18 1.22 -0.84
C ALA A 49 -9.15 0.19 -0.23
N GLY A 50 -9.06 -0.01 1.09
CA GLY A 50 -9.88 -1.01 1.78
C GLY A 50 -9.21 -1.76 2.93
N ASP A 51 -10.02 -2.60 3.57
CA ASP A 51 -9.62 -3.45 4.67
C ASP A 51 -9.40 -4.89 4.18
N TYR A 52 -8.21 -5.41 4.45
CA TYR A 52 -7.78 -6.74 4.03
C TYR A 52 -7.56 -7.62 5.25
N VAL A 53 -8.27 -8.74 5.37
CA VAL A 53 -8.09 -9.69 6.47
C VAL A 53 -7.58 -11.02 5.93
N VAL A 54 -6.34 -11.37 6.26
CA VAL A 54 -5.73 -12.65 5.89
C VAL A 54 -5.86 -13.64 7.05
N VAL A 55 -6.46 -14.79 6.78
CA VAL A 55 -6.53 -15.90 7.74
C VAL A 55 -5.57 -17.01 7.31
N ALA A 56 -4.49 -17.14 8.07
CA ALA A 56 -3.53 -18.23 7.88
C ALA A 56 -4.14 -19.57 8.36
N ARG A 57 -3.88 -20.64 7.60
CA ARG A 57 -4.33 -22.01 7.89
C ARG A 57 -3.12 -22.88 8.26
N SER A 58 -3.33 -24.05 8.86
CA SER A 58 -2.27 -25.00 9.29
C SER A 58 -1.24 -25.33 8.22
N ALA A 59 -1.64 -25.35 6.95
CA ALA A 59 -0.72 -25.53 5.81
C ALA A 59 0.41 -24.48 5.73
N ALA A 60 0.24 -23.29 6.34
CA ALA A 60 1.28 -22.26 6.37
C ALA A 60 2.48 -22.62 7.27
N ARG A 61 2.35 -23.64 8.13
CA ARG A 61 3.43 -24.09 9.01
C ARG A 61 4.60 -24.67 8.23
N THR A 62 4.31 -25.59 7.33
CA THR A 62 5.28 -26.33 6.51
C THR A 62 5.63 -25.58 5.23
N ALA A 63 4.82 -24.62 4.81
CA ALA A 63 5.08 -23.79 3.64
C ALA A 63 6.32 -22.91 3.82
N SER A 64 7.11 -22.80 2.75
CA SER A 64 8.25 -21.90 2.68
C SER A 64 7.80 -20.43 2.68
N ASN A 65 8.73 -19.50 2.94
CA ASN A 65 8.41 -18.07 2.90
C ASN A 65 7.93 -17.65 1.50
N SER A 66 8.54 -18.20 0.44
CA SER A 66 8.14 -17.97 -0.95
C SER A 66 6.74 -18.49 -1.23
N ASP A 67 6.39 -19.69 -0.75
CA ASP A 67 5.06 -20.26 -0.98
C ASP A 67 3.96 -19.42 -0.34
N ILE A 68 4.20 -18.94 0.89
CA ILE A 68 3.26 -18.08 1.62
C ILE A 68 3.07 -16.77 0.85
N ARG A 69 4.17 -16.14 0.42
CA ARG A 69 4.13 -14.91 -0.37
C ARG A 69 3.38 -15.10 -1.69
N GLN A 70 3.73 -16.13 -2.46
CA GLN A 70 3.05 -16.40 -3.73
C GLN A 70 1.57 -16.70 -3.53
N ALA A 71 1.20 -17.46 -2.49
CA ALA A 71 -0.19 -17.74 -2.16
C ALA A 71 -0.97 -16.46 -1.82
N PHE A 72 -0.35 -15.54 -1.10
CA PHE A 72 -0.91 -14.23 -0.80
C PHE A 72 -1.14 -13.38 -2.06
N GLU A 73 -0.11 -13.25 -2.90
CA GLU A 73 -0.21 -12.49 -4.15
C GLU A 73 -1.25 -13.07 -5.11
N ARG A 74 -1.35 -14.40 -5.20
CA ARG A 74 -2.39 -15.08 -5.99
C ARG A 74 -3.80 -14.74 -5.50
N LEU A 75 -4.00 -14.70 -4.18
CA LEU A 75 -5.31 -14.34 -3.60
C LEU A 75 -5.67 -12.87 -3.85
N LEU A 76 -4.70 -11.96 -3.70
CA LEU A 76 -4.91 -10.54 -3.99
C LEU A 76 -5.31 -10.30 -5.45
N ARG A 77 -4.59 -10.93 -6.40
CA ARG A 77 -4.91 -10.87 -7.83
C ARG A 77 -6.29 -11.44 -8.12
N ARG A 78 -6.65 -12.58 -7.52
CA ARG A 78 -7.95 -13.21 -7.69
C ARG A 78 -9.12 -12.35 -7.18
N LEU A 79 -8.89 -11.55 -6.15
CA LEU A 79 -9.90 -10.62 -5.63
C LEU A 79 -9.99 -9.30 -6.43
N GLY A 80 -9.10 -9.05 -7.39
CA GLY A 80 -9.02 -7.78 -8.10
C GLY A 80 -8.51 -6.62 -7.23
N ALA A 81 -7.82 -6.95 -6.12
CA ALA A 81 -7.26 -5.97 -5.19
C ALA A 81 -5.90 -5.42 -5.62
N LEU A 82 -5.30 -6.03 -6.64
CA LEU A 82 -4.07 -5.59 -7.28
C LEU A 82 -4.40 -5.27 -8.75
N PRO A 83 -4.05 -4.07 -9.27
CA PRO A 83 -4.19 -3.77 -10.68
C PRO A 83 -3.32 -4.73 -11.48
N MET A 84 -3.78 -5.11 -12.67
CA MET A 84 -2.96 -5.90 -13.58
C MET A 84 -1.69 -5.12 -13.92
N PRO A 85 -0.49 -5.72 -13.83
CA PRO A 85 0.70 -5.14 -14.44
C PRO A 85 0.46 -5.16 -15.95
N GLY A 86 0.08 -4.01 -16.52
CA GLY A 86 -0.45 -3.90 -17.88
C GLY A 86 -1.37 -2.70 -18.11
N ALA A 87 -1.82 -2.01 -17.05
CA ALA A 87 -2.41 -0.67 -17.18
C ALA A 87 -1.33 0.43 -17.11
N ASP A 88 -0.20 0.20 -17.78
CA ASP A 88 0.78 1.24 -18.10
C ASP A 88 0.21 2.07 -19.25
N GLY A 89 -0.62 3.04 -18.91
CA GLY A 89 -1.28 3.90 -19.89
C GLY A 89 -1.65 5.28 -19.36
N THR A 90 -1.22 5.69 -18.17
CA THR A 90 -1.13 7.12 -17.85
C THR A 90 -0.08 7.33 -16.77
N MET A 91 1.10 7.74 -17.22
CA MET A 91 2.07 8.53 -16.46
C MET A 91 1.35 9.46 -15.47
N PRO A 92 1.50 9.30 -14.14
CA PRO A 92 1.19 10.41 -13.25
C PRO A 92 2.24 11.51 -13.53
N PRO A 93 1.85 12.79 -13.65
CA PRO A 93 2.84 13.86 -13.70
C PRO A 93 3.70 13.79 -12.43
N PRO A 94 5.01 14.09 -12.48
CA PRO A 94 5.84 14.07 -11.29
C PRO A 94 5.31 15.10 -10.29
N LEU A 95 4.67 14.61 -9.22
CA LEU A 95 4.31 15.38 -8.04
C LEU A 95 5.59 15.77 -7.32
N GLY A 96 6.16 16.93 -7.67
CA GLY A 96 7.26 17.50 -6.91
C GLY A 96 8.24 18.35 -7.69
N VAL A 97 7.81 19.51 -8.16
CA VAL A 97 8.66 20.70 -8.11
C VAL A 97 7.80 21.84 -7.58
N ALA A 98 7.94 22.11 -6.29
CA ALA A 98 7.40 23.34 -5.69
C ALA A 98 8.28 24.51 -6.17
N PRO A 99 7.72 25.58 -6.76
CA PRO A 99 8.43 26.85 -6.74
C PRO A 99 8.38 27.39 -5.31
N LEU A 100 9.46 27.14 -4.57
CA LEU A 100 9.87 27.99 -3.47
C LEU A 100 10.13 29.38 -4.06
N SER A 101 9.28 30.35 -3.75
CA SER A 101 9.76 31.69 -3.38
C SER A 101 8.62 32.52 -2.80
N GLN A 102 8.65 32.61 -1.46
CA GLN A 102 8.10 33.74 -0.73
C GLN A 102 8.88 34.98 -1.13
N SER A 103 8.17 36.08 -1.44
CA SER A 103 8.49 37.45 -1.06
C SER A 103 7.47 38.37 -1.73
N GLU A 104 6.37 38.66 -1.03
CA GLU A 104 5.72 39.96 -1.20
C GLU A 104 6.72 41.04 -0.76
N PRO A 105 6.76 42.17 -1.48
CA PRO A 105 6.75 43.42 -0.76
C PRO A 105 5.68 44.37 -1.30
N ALA A 106 4.79 44.71 -0.37
CA ALA A 106 4.21 46.03 -0.14
C ALA A 106 4.23 47.04 -1.31
N LEU A 107 3.03 47.26 -1.84
CA LEU A 107 2.52 48.50 -2.41
C LEU A 107 2.98 49.73 -1.59
N ARG A 108 3.70 50.70 -2.20
CA ARG A 108 3.59 52.17 -1.97
C ARG A 108 4.47 52.99 -2.94
N ALA A 109 3.91 54.15 -3.32
CA ALA A 109 4.46 55.30 -4.06
C ALA A 109 4.62 55.08 -5.59
N GLY A 110 4.11 55.88 -6.52
CA GLY A 110 3.44 57.19 -6.58
C GLY A 110 3.56 57.63 -8.07
N PRO A 111 2.65 58.42 -8.67
CA PRO A 111 2.73 58.72 -10.10
C PRO A 111 3.72 59.86 -10.35
N VAL A 112 4.69 59.64 -11.24
CA VAL A 112 5.46 60.69 -11.91
C VAL A 112 5.48 60.39 -13.40
N GLU A 113 4.60 61.06 -14.15
CA GLU A 113 4.66 61.13 -15.61
C GLU A 113 5.33 62.45 -16.01
N PRO A 114 6.20 62.46 -17.04
CA PRO A 114 7.07 63.58 -17.35
C PRO A 114 6.45 64.63 -18.27
N ALA A 115 7.08 65.81 -18.22
CA ALA A 115 6.84 66.99 -19.03
C ALA A 115 6.58 66.75 -20.53
N ARG A 116 5.58 67.47 -21.05
CA ARG A 116 5.74 68.30 -22.24
C ARG A 116 4.75 69.47 -22.24
#